data_AF-A0A5K3ENP0-F1
#
_entry.id   AF-A0A5K3ENP0-F1
#
_cell.length_a   1.000
_cell.length_b   1.000
_cell.length_c   1.000
_cell.angle_alpha   90.00
_cell.angle_beta   90.00
_cell.angle_gamma   90.00
#
_symmetry.space_group_name_H-M   'P 1'
#
loop_
_entity.id
_entity.type
_entity.pdbx_description
1 polymer ?
#
loop_
_entity_poly.entity_id
_entity_poly.type
_entity_poly.pdbx_seq_one_letter_code
_entity_poly.pdbx_strand_id
1 'polypeptide(L)'
;MSVRCLMAVNITVISLILLASLSLQAALAATQEEIFKRFQDCINRCSLINKECNKAILNLWDDFFSNRKTITRHLRKCCLRNEYREDAHPNDSFGACARINCGAMLWGCQIQKKHTGFLSPDEVQKLKNQSAHAF
;
A
#
# COMPACT_ATOMS: atom_id res chain seq x y z
N MET A 1 -43.72 -18.54 40.99
CA MET A 1 -42.40 -18.12 40.44
C MET A 1 -42.25 -16.63 40.68
N SER A 2 -41.26 -16.19 41.48
CA SER A 2 -41.17 -14.80 41.96
C SER A 2 -40.54 -13.88 40.90
N VAL A 3 -40.98 -12.61 40.82
CA VAL A 3 -40.51 -11.59 39.86
C VAL A 3 -38.98 -11.46 39.85
N ARG A 4 -38.34 -11.61 41.02
CA ARG A 4 -36.88 -11.59 41.18
C ARG A 4 -36.15 -12.73 40.44
N CYS A 5 -36.78 -13.90 40.34
CA CYS A 5 -36.23 -15.06 39.65
C CYS A 5 -36.26 -14.86 38.12
N LEU A 6 -37.33 -14.23 37.61
CA LEU A 6 -37.48 -13.92 36.19
C LEU A 6 -36.46 -12.85 35.73
N MET A 7 -36.21 -11.83 36.56
CA MET A 7 -35.20 -10.80 36.26
C MET A 7 -33.77 -11.34 36.27
N ALA A 8 -33.42 -12.22 37.21
CA ALA A 8 -32.09 -12.84 37.28
C ALA A 8 -31.79 -13.75 36.08
N VAL A 9 -32.80 -14.49 35.59
CA VAL A 9 -32.68 -15.32 34.38
C VAL A 9 -32.52 -14.44 33.14
N ASN A 10 -33.26 -13.33 33.03
CA ASN A 10 -33.09 -12.40 31.92
C ASN A 10 -31.70 -11.73 31.90
N ILE A 11 -31.15 -11.34 33.05
CA ILE A 11 -29.82 -10.71 33.14
C ILE A 11 -28.71 -11.69 32.71
N THR A 12 -28.79 -12.95 33.15
CA THR A 12 -27.80 -13.97 32.79
C THR A 12 -27.86 -14.32 31.31
N VAL A 13 -29.05 -14.45 30.72
CA VAL A 13 -29.23 -14.67 29.28
C VAL A 13 -28.70 -13.49 28.46
N ILE A 14 -29.01 -12.25 28.84
CA ILE A 14 -28.49 -11.05 28.16
C ILE A 14 -26.96 -10.98 28.24
N SER A 15 -26.39 -11.30 29.40
CA SER A 15 -24.94 -11.30 29.59
C SER A 15 -24.25 -12.34 28.70
N LEU A 16 -24.81 -13.55 28.59
CA LEU A 16 -24.30 -14.61 27.72
C LEU A 16 -24.38 -14.22 26.24
N ILE A 17 -25.46 -13.57 25.80
CA ILE A 17 -25.60 -13.07 24.43
C ILE A 17 -24.55 -11.99 24.12
N LEU A 18 -24.31 -11.07 25.05
CA LEU A 18 -23.29 -10.02 24.90
C LEU A 18 -21.86 -10.59 24.86
N LEU A 19 -21.56 -11.60 25.69
CA LEU A 19 -20.27 -12.28 25.68
C LEU A 19 -20.04 -13.04 24.36
N ALA A 20 -21.07 -13.75 23.87
CA ALA A 20 -21.00 -14.47 22.62
C ALA A 20 -20.81 -13.52 21.42
N SER A 21 -21.54 -12.41 21.36
CA SER A 21 -21.40 -11.42 20.27
C SER A 21 -20.03 -10.74 20.28
N LEU A 22 -19.49 -10.43 21.45
CA LEU A 22 -18.14 -9.85 21.59
C LEU A 22 -17.06 -10.83 21.13
N SER A 23 -17.18 -12.12 21.47
CA SER A 23 -16.22 -13.15 21.04
C SER A 23 -16.23 -13.37 19.52
N LEU A 24 -17.40 -13.32 18.89
CA LEU A 24 -17.54 -13.45 17.44
C LEU A 24 -16.94 -12.26 16.70
N GLN A 25 -17.14 -11.04 17.20
CA GLN A 25 -16.53 -9.83 16.64
C GLN A 25 -15.00 -9.87 16.74
N ALA A 26 -14.45 -10.33 17.87
CA ALA A 26 -13.00 -10.50 18.03
C ALA A 26 -12.44 -11.54 17.05
N ALA A 27 -13.12 -12.68 16.86
CA ALA A 27 -12.71 -13.70 15.89
C ALA A 27 -12.75 -13.19 14.44
N LEU A 28 -13.79 -12.43 14.06
CA LEU A 28 -13.90 -11.77 12.76
C LEU A 28 -12.81 -10.71 12.54
N ALA A 29 -12.47 -9.93 13.56
CA ALA A 29 -11.40 -8.94 13.48
C ALA A 29 -10.04 -9.61 13.26
N ALA A 30 -9.76 -10.71 13.99
CA ALA A 30 -8.53 -11.47 13.85
C ALA A 30 -8.38 -12.05 12.43
N THR A 31 -9.45 -12.61 11.85
CA THR A 31 -9.40 -13.14 10.47
C THR A 31 -9.21 -12.02 9.44
N GLN A 32 -9.83 -10.86 9.65
CA GLN A 32 -9.66 -9.70 8.77
C GLN A 32 -8.22 -9.17 8.78
N GLU A 33 -7.59 -9.13 9.94
CA GLU A 33 -6.19 -8.74 10.11
C GLU A 33 -5.25 -9.72 9.38
N GLU A 34 -5.47 -11.03 9.52
CA GLU A 34 -4.67 -12.05 8.83
C GLU A 34 -4.79 -11.96 7.30
N ILE A 35 -6.00 -11.76 6.78
CA ILE A 35 -6.24 -11.57 5.34
C ILE A 35 -5.49 -10.34 4.84
N PHE A 36 -5.61 -9.23 5.56
CA PHE A 36 -4.94 -7.98 5.18
C PHE A 36 -3.42 -8.13 5.25
N LYS A 37 -2.89 -8.84 6.25
CA LYS A 37 -1.47 -9.14 6.37
C LYS A 37 -0.96 -9.95 5.17
N ARG A 38 -1.69 -10.99 4.74
CA ARG A 38 -1.31 -11.79 3.55
C ARG A 38 -1.29 -10.94 2.29
N PHE A 39 -2.27 -10.05 2.14
CA PHE A 39 -2.31 -9.08 1.04
C PHE A 39 -1.08 -8.15 1.07
N GLN A 40 -0.77 -7.55 2.22
CA GLN A 40 0.42 -6.70 2.39
C GLN A 40 1.72 -7.44 2.07
N ASP A 41 1.87 -8.68 2.56
CA ASP A 41 3.05 -9.50 2.30
C ASP A 41 3.19 -9.82 0.80
N CYS A 42 2.08 -10.02 0.08
CA CYS A 42 2.08 -10.18 -1.38
C CYS A 42 2.55 -8.90 -2.10
N ILE A 43 1.95 -7.75 -1.76
CA ILE A 43 2.32 -6.46 -2.35
C ILE A 43 3.78 -6.13 -2.08
N ASN A 44 4.27 -6.40 -0.86
CA ASN A 44 5.68 -6.20 -0.50
C ASN A 44 6.62 -7.02 -1.37
N ARG A 45 6.32 -8.31 -1.64
CA ARG A 45 7.10 -9.11 -2.58
C ARG A 45 7.09 -8.53 -4.00
N CYS A 46 5.93 -8.13 -4.50
CA CYS A 46 5.83 -7.51 -5.83
C CYS A 46 6.57 -6.16 -5.92
N SER A 47 6.62 -5.38 -4.83
CA SER A 47 7.34 -4.11 -4.77
C SER A 47 8.86 -4.27 -4.97
N LEU A 48 9.43 -5.46 -4.70
CA LEU A 48 10.84 -5.74 -4.92
C LEU A 48 11.20 -5.66 -6.41
N ILE A 49 10.30 -6.06 -7.31
CA ILE A 49 10.48 -5.92 -8.75
C ILE A 49 10.65 -4.44 -9.13
N ASN A 50 9.84 -3.56 -8.53
CA ASN A 50 9.96 -2.12 -8.73
C ASN A 50 11.31 -1.60 -8.21
N LYS A 51 11.69 -2.01 -6.99
CA LYS A 51 12.93 -1.58 -6.35
C LYS A 51 14.16 -1.97 -7.18
N GLU A 52 14.23 -3.22 -7.62
CA GLU A 52 15.33 -3.72 -8.44
C GLU A 52 15.38 -3.04 -9.81
N CYS A 53 14.23 -2.89 -10.48
CA CYS A 53 14.15 -2.19 -11.76
C CYS A 53 14.62 -0.73 -11.65
N ASN A 54 14.29 -0.03 -10.57
CA ASN A 54 14.66 1.37 -10.36
C ASN A 54 16.16 1.59 -10.06
N LYS A 55 16.94 0.54 -9.76
CA LYS A 55 18.40 0.67 -9.56
C LYS A 55 19.12 1.19 -10.80
N ALA A 56 18.57 0.93 -12.00
CA ALA A 56 19.17 1.33 -13.27
C ALA A 56 19.26 2.85 -13.49
N ILE A 57 18.58 3.65 -12.66
CA ILE A 57 18.58 5.12 -12.77
C ILE A 57 19.18 5.80 -11.54
N LEU A 58 19.87 5.07 -10.65
CA LEU A 58 20.40 5.64 -9.40
C LEU A 58 21.30 6.86 -9.63
N ASN A 59 22.18 6.79 -10.62
CA ASN A 59 23.10 7.88 -11.00
C ASN A 59 22.39 9.07 -11.66
N LEU A 60 21.16 8.90 -12.17
CA LEU A 60 20.43 9.99 -12.82
C LEU A 60 19.81 10.95 -11.80
N TRP A 61 19.69 10.52 -10.54
CA TRP A 61 19.09 11.33 -9.48
C TRP A 61 19.96 12.50 -9.03
N ASP A 62 21.28 12.45 -9.29
CA ASP A 62 22.23 13.51 -8.93
C ASP A 62 21.91 14.83 -9.63
N ASP A 63 21.48 14.76 -10.89
CA ASP A 63 20.89 15.89 -11.61
C ASP A 63 19.48 15.53 -12.09
N PHE A 64 18.55 15.52 -11.14
CA PHE A 64 17.15 15.23 -11.40
C PHE A 64 16.55 16.13 -12.49
N PHE A 65 16.90 17.42 -12.53
CA PHE A 65 16.21 18.36 -13.43
C PHE A 65 16.56 18.14 -14.90
N SER A 66 17.84 17.84 -15.19
CA SER A 66 18.25 17.46 -16.55
C SER A 66 17.73 16.07 -16.93
N ASN A 67 17.67 15.14 -15.97
CA ASN A 67 17.29 13.75 -16.20
C ASN A 67 15.79 13.43 -16.00
N ARG A 68 14.96 14.40 -15.60
CA ARG A 68 13.57 14.18 -15.17
C ARG A 68 12.74 13.36 -16.14
N LYS A 69 12.90 13.58 -17.45
CA LYS A 69 12.16 12.85 -18.49
C LYS A 69 12.57 11.37 -18.52
N THR A 70 13.86 11.10 -18.40
CA THR A 70 14.42 9.74 -18.39
C THR A 70 14.03 9.00 -17.13
N ILE A 71 14.17 9.65 -15.97
CA ILE A 71 13.73 9.14 -14.67
C ILE A 71 12.24 8.78 -14.74
N THR A 72 11.36 9.74 -15.06
CA THR A 72 9.91 9.50 -15.09
C THR A 72 9.51 8.39 -16.06
N ARG A 73 10.14 8.32 -17.24
CA ARG A 73 9.87 7.24 -18.21
C ARG A 73 10.26 5.87 -17.65
N HIS A 74 11.45 5.77 -17.04
CA HIS A 74 11.94 4.53 -16.45
C HIS A 74 11.06 4.07 -15.28
N LEU A 75 10.73 5.01 -14.40
CA LEU A 75 9.85 4.79 -13.26
C LEU A 75 8.48 4.26 -13.69
N ARG A 76 7.84 4.89 -14.68
CA ARG A 76 6.57 4.41 -15.23
C ARG A 76 6.69 2.99 -15.80
N LYS A 77 7.78 2.69 -16.50
CA LYS A 77 8.05 1.36 -17.05
C LYS A 77 8.16 0.30 -15.93
N CYS A 78 8.97 0.55 -14.90
CA CYS A 78 9.14 -0.38 -13.78
C CYS A 78 7.83 -0.64 -13.02
N CYS A 79 6.95 0.35 -13.03
CA CYS A 79 5.76 0.36 -12.20
C CYS A 79 4.53 -0.22 -12.90
N LEU A 80 4.29 0.12 -14.16
CA LEU A 80 3.01 -0.15 -14.85
C LEU A 80 3.16 -0.87 -16.20
N ARG A 81 4.37 -1.23 -16.63
CA ARG A 81 4.57 -1.90 -17.93
C ARG A 81 3.72 -3.16 -18.02
N ASN A 82 2.96 -3.25 -19.11
CA ASN A 82 2.08 -4.37 -19.46
C ASN A 82 0.99 -4.69 -18.43
N GLU A 83 0.72 -3.84 -17.42
CA GLU A 83 -0.15 -4.24 -16.31
C GLU A 83 -1.56 -4.64 -16.74
N TYR A 84 -2.10 -4.07 -17.82
CA TYR A 84 -3.43 -4.40 -18.35
C TYR A 84 -3.44 -5.42 -19.49
N ARG A 85 -2.27 -5.93 -19.91
CA ARG A 85 -2.22 -6.90 -21.01
C ARG A 85 -2.64 -8.29 -20.54
N GLU A 86 -3.37 -9.01 -21.39
CA GLU A 86 -3.79 -10.39 -21.11
C GLU A 86 -2.59 -11.35 -21.03
N ASP A 87 -1.57 -11.11 -21.86
CA ASP A 87 -0.32 -11.88 -21.92
C ASP A 87 0.78 -11.38 -20.97
N ALA A 88 0.44 -10.52 -20.00
CA ALA A 88 1.41 -9.96 -19.07
C ALA A 88 2.06 -11.03 -18.19
N HIS A 89 3.36 -10.88 -17.96
CA HIS A 89 4.09 -11.72 -17.01
C HIS A 89 4.26 -10.99 -15.66
N PRO A 90 4.22 -11.67 -14.49
CA PRO A 90 4.43 -11.02 -13.19
C PRO A 90 5.71 -10.19 -13.08
N ASN A 91 6.75 -10.55 -13.83
CA ASN A 91 8.04 -9.83 -13.84
C ASN A 91 8.07 -8.61 -14.78
N ASP A 92 6.99 -8.29 -15.49
CA ASP A 92 6.96 -7.16 -16.42
C ASP A 92 7.04 -5.81 -15.68
N SER A 93 6.34 -5.70 -14.56
CA SER A 93 6.29 -4.51 -13.71
C SER A 93 5.69 -4.83 -12.35
N PHE A 94 5.75 -3.86 -11.43
CA PHE A 94 5.04 -3.94 -10.16
C PHE A 94 3.53 -4.16 -10.34
N GLY A 95 2.89 -3.40 -11.23
CA GLY A 95 1.46 -3.48 -11.51
C GLY A 95 1.05 -4.84 -12.07
N ALA A 96 1.86 -5.40 -12.98
CA ALA A 96 1.63 -6.75 -13.49
C ALA A 96 1.70 -7.81 -12.37
N CYS A 97 2.73 -7.75 -11.50
CA CYS A 97 2.85 -8.64 -10.36
C CYS A 97 1.66 -8.49 -9.39
N ALA A 98 1.32 -7.26 -9.02
CA ALA A 98 0.24 -6.97 -8.09
C ALA A 98 -1.11 -7.50 -8.62
N ARG A 99 -1.39 -7.33 -9.91
CA ARG A 99 -2.62 -7.83 -10.53
C ARG A 99 -2.66 -9.35 -10.53
N ILE A 100 -1.61 -9.98 -11.05
CA ILE A 100 -1.59 -11.44 -11.30
C ILE A 100 -1.49 -12.22 -9.98
N ASN A 101 -0.60 -11.80 -9.07
CA ASN A 101 -0.30 -12.57 -7.86
C ASN A 101 -1.11 -12.12 -6.64
N CYS A 102 -1.50 -10.85 -6.57
CA CYS A 102 -2.16 -10.28 -5.38
C CYS A 102 -3.62 -9.88 -5.64
N GLY A 103 -4.14 -10.04 -6.87
CA GLY A 103 -5.49 -9.62 -7.23
C GLY A 103 -5.72 -8.11 -7.11
N ALA A 104 -4.66 -7.31 -7.26
CA ALA A 104 -4.68 -5.87 -6.96
C ALA A 104 -4.27 -5.05 -8.18
N MET A 105 -5.00 -3.97 -8.47
CA MET A 105 -4.66 -3.05 -9.54
C MET A 105 -4.04 -1.78 -8.95
N LEU A 106 -2.94 -1.32 -9.56
CA LEU A 106 -2.37 -0.01 -9.23
C LEU A 106 -3.12 1.07 -10.01
N TRP A 107 -3.40 2.20 -9.35
CA TRP A 107 -4.08 3.36 -9.97
C TRP A 107 -3.11 4.42 -10.46
N GLY A 108 -1.81 4.12 -10.45
CA GLY A 108 -0.76 5.03 -10.90
C GLY A 108 0.58 4.69 -10.27
N CYS A 109 1.61 5.37 -10.75
CA CYS A 109 2.94 5.28 -10.16
C CYS A 109 3.34 6.58 -9.49
N GLN A 110 3.24 6.62 -8.16
CA GLN A 110 3.78 7.72 -7.37
C GLN A 110 5.12 7.29 -6.77
N ILE A 111 6.19 8.00 -7.11
CA ILE A 111 7.52 7.78 -6.55
C ILE A 111 7.94 9.03 -5.83
N GLN A 112 8.17 8.87 -4.53
CA GLN A 112 8.62 9.92 -3.65
C GLN A 112 10.09 9.67 -3.32
N LYS A 113 10.96 10.66 -3.58
CA LYS A 113 12.33 10.64 -3.07
C LYS A 113 12.23 10.78 -1.55
N LYS A 114 12.43 9.70 -0.80
CA LYS A 114 12.67 9.82 0.65
C LYS A 114 14.04 10.49 0.81
N HIS A 115 14.05 11.75 1.24
CA HIS A 115 15.29 12.44 1.57
C HIS A 115 15.98 11.70 2.73
N THR A 116 17.12 11.07 2.46
CA THR A 116 18.03 10.59 3.50
C THR A 116 19.12 11.65 3.66
N GLY A 117 19.03 12.45 4.73
CA GLY A 117 19.88 13.62 4.98
C GLY A 117 19.09 14.93 4.92
N PHE A 118 19.49 15.91 5.73
CA PHE A 118 18.90 17.25 5.69
C PHE A 118 18.97 17.79 4.26
N LEU A 119 17.81 18.12 3.69
CA LEU A 119 17.71 18.86 2.44
C LEU A 119 18.63 20.08 2.52
N SER A 120 19.48 20.28 1.52
CA SER A 120 20.24 21.52 1.45
C SER A 120 19.27 22.70 1.30
N PRO A 121 19.57 23.89 1.83
CA PRO A 121 18.71 25.06 1.68
C PRO A 121 18.32 25.36 0.23
N ASP A 122 19.23 25.07 -0.71
CA ASP A 122 19.01 25.24 -2.15
C ASP A 122 18.00 24.24 -2.71
N GLU A 123 18.01 22.98 -2.24
CA GLU A 123 17.00 21.98 -2.60
C GLU A 123 15.63 22.36 -2.03
N VAL A 124 15.57 22.87 -0.80
CA VAL A 124 14.32 23.38 -0.20
C VAL A 124 13.74 24.51 -1.03
N GLN A 125 14.57 25.49 -1.42
CA GLN A 125 14.10 26.64 -2.18
C GLN A 125 13.64 26.26 -3.59
N LYS A 126 14.34 25.33 -4.27
CA LYS A 126 13.92 24.80 -5.57
C LYS A 126 12.58 24.04 -5.50
N LEU A 127 12.36 23.24 -4.46
CA LEU A 127 11.10 22.52 -4.25
C LEU A 127 9.94 23.49 -3.98
N LYS A 128 10.14 24.52 -3.14
CA LYS A 128 9.12 25.55 -2.85
C LYS A 128 8.69 26.29 -4.11
N ASN A 129 9.66 26.67 -4.95
CA ASN A 129 9.40 27.36 -6.22
C ASN A 129 8.66 26.45 -7.22
N GLN A 130 8.88 25.13 -7.17
CA GLN A 130 8.20 24.18 -8.06
C GLN A 130 6.78 23.82 -7.59
N SER A 131 6.55 23.73 -6.27
CA SER A 131 5.20 23.54 -5.72
C SER A 131 4.29 24.76 -5.95
N ALA A 132 4.86 25.96 -6.06
CA ALA A 132 4.12 27.19 -6.36
C ALA A 132 3.63 27.29 -7.82
N HIS A 133 4.09 26.41 -8.71
CA HIS A 133 3.72 26.37 -10.13
C HIS A 133 3.06 25.04 -10.54
N ALA A 134 2.65 24.21 -9.57
CA ALA A 134 2.05 22.90 -9.79
C ALA A 134 0.54 22.87 -9.47
N PHE A 135 -0.16 23.97 -9.78
CA PHE A 135 -1.60 24.03 -9.99
C PHE A 135 -1.89 24.83 -11.26
#